data_AF-A0A2H1UZX8-F1
#
_entry.id   AF-A0A2H1UZX8-F1
#
_cell.length_a   1.000
_cell.length_b   1.000
_cell.length_c   1.000
_cell.angle_alpha   90.00
_cell.angle_beta   90.00
_cell.angle_gamma   90.00
#
_symmetry.space_group_name_H-M   'P 1'
#
loop_
_entity.id
_entity.type
_entity.pdbx_description
1 polymer ?
#
loop_
_entity_poly.entity_id
_entity_poly.type
_entity_poly.pdbx_seq_one_letter_code
_entity_poly.pdbx_strand_id
1 'polypeptide(L)'
;MGESDSHLADQVYPLATHKPQADTFLDSLAHKLKLETWERDEVPCLESALNVLENVKNHTLWADWIWNSNALPTGNLYGSFRHYASYDQCLKPPWLHTHPQMNTKYCFTDFLLSDESDVKTVADYDPLGPTMEFINSPSPSGLPVNHIMWGICIPAVCSSTAVSKLTKVMYESATLSSIASDVTVKHCQEAGERTPYSTGFYIFIEHYIPETIITKSFCIIKNQEDLVKVNKGEIRSMNGIRFLTATLIVIVHVMFYIVLSGINNFADFEKQFEGIGVSYLHGDIIVDTFFTMSGLLHMRGLMGRQQNLFGVLWKRYIRLIGPFAVVVFYLTFVSKHWNSGPGWYTLEETEVCEKYWLRNLLLVNFDIKHSCQAITWYVPCDYHLTILGTLIFYFYQKKRQLGYTVFVAVLLLSMIIPAVLTYWLNFQAVILMDFGKHIMNYRDTWQFNYIYTPFYSRGSPYLVGIAMGYLTTIYKPADYRKCVPKTWSIIATAMSVCAMLFTLSIAYIIVCRGYDPLEAAIFVGTKRIL
;
A
#
# COMPACT_ATOMS: atom_id res chain seq x y z
N MET A 1 57.79 -5.25 52.99
CA MET A 1 58.24 -6.63 52.77
C MET A 1 57.03 -7.41 52.33
N GLY A 2 56.84 -7.88 51.11
CA GLY A 2 57.65 -8.01 49.90
C GLY A 2 56.75 -8.75 48.89
N GLU A 3 56.93 -8.46 47.62
CA GLU A 3 56.10 -8.81 46.46
C GLU A 3 55.94 -10.30 46.13
N SER A 4 55.03 -10.53 45.16
CA SER A 4 55.06 -11.55 44.09
C SER A 4 54.50 -12.94 44.44
N ASP A 5 53.86 -13.69 43.56
CA ASP A 5 53.20 -13.43 42.27
C ASP A 5 52.40 -14.69 41.91
N SER A 6 51.40 -14.49 41.05
CA SER A 6 50.82 -15.42 40.07
C SER A 6 50.99 -16.94 40.24
N HIS A 7 49.87 -17.67 40.32
CA HIS A 7 49.62 -18.89 39.52
C HIS A 7 48.12 -19.21 39.53
N LEU A 8 47.33 -18.44 38.76
CA LEU A 8 46.06 -18.96 38.26
C LEU A 8 46.41 -19.67 36.95
N ALA A 9 46.51 -21.00 37.00
CA ALA A 9 46.79 -21.82 35.84
C ALA A 9 45.65 -21.64 34.82
N ASP A 10 45.98 -21.10 33.66
CA ASP A 10 45.16 -21.14 32.46
C ASP A 10 44.76 -22.59 32.17
N GLN A 11 43.52 -22.95 32.46
CA GLN A 11 42.91 -24.17 31.92
C GLN A 11 42.57 -23.93 30.45
N VAL A 12 43.59 -23.99 29.60
CA VAL A 12 43.40 -24.19 28.16
C VAL A 12 43.03 -25.67 27.97
N TYR A 13 41.76 -25.94 27.71
CA TYR A 13 41.32 -27.26 27.27
C TYR A 13 42.07 -27.62 25.97
N PRO A 14 42.75 -28.77 25.88
CA PRO A 14 43.39 -29.17 24.63
C PRO A 14 42.30 -29.49 23.60
N LEU A 15 42.29 -28.75 22.48
CA LEU A 15 41.57 -29.19 21.28
C LEU A 15 42.15 -30.56 20.88
N ALA A 16 41.31 -31.59 20.95
CA ALA A 16 41.64 -32.92 20.44
C ALA A 16 42.27 -32.83 19.04
N THR A 17 43.39 -33.53 18.84
CA THR A 17 44.19 -33.57 17.61
C THR A 17 43.56 -34.36 16.46
N HIS A 18 42.31 -34.81 16.63
CA HIS A 18 41.45 -35.28 15.56
C HIS A 18 40.04 -34.75 15.81
N LYS A 19 39.77 -33.50 15.39
CA LYS A 19 38.39 -33.11 15.12
C LYS A 19 37.98 -33.90 13.85
N PRO A 20 36.94 -34.75 13.87
CA PRO A 20 36.24 -35.03 12.63
C PRO A 20 35.90 -33.67 12.01
N GLN A 21 36.25 -33.46 10.75
CA GLN A 21 35.91 -32.24 10.04
C GLN A 21 34.39 -32.11 10.14
N ALA A 22 33.91 -31.19 10.98
CA ALA A 22 32.49 -30.99 11.14
C ALA A 22 31.94 -30.59 9.77
N ASP A 23 30.89 -31.28 9.32
CA ASP A 23 30.22 -30.96 8.07
C ASP A 23 29.92 -29.46 8.05
N THR A 24 30.42 -28.78 7.02
CA THR A 24 30.15 -27.36 6.86
C THR A 24 28.65 -27.18 6.56
N PHE A 25 28.14 -25.97 6.76
CA PHE A 25 26.79 -25.61 6.32
C PHE A 25 26.52 -26.03 4.86
N LEU A 26 27.53 -25.87 4.00
CA LEU A 26 27.47 -26.24 2.58
C LEU A 26 27.44 -27.75 2.36
N ASP A 27 28.09 -28.55 3.21
CA ASP A 27 28.01 -30.02 3.18
C ASP A 27 26.60 -30.50 3.53
N SER A 28 26.02 -29.97 4.61
CA SER A 28 24.65 -30.27 5.03
C SER A 28 23.64 -29.88 3.97
N LEU A 29 23.76 -28.67 3.40
CA LEU A 29 22.89 -28.19 2.33
C LEU A 29 22.98 -29.08 1.08
N ALA A 30 24.19 -29.40 0.63
CA ALA A 30 24.40 -30.27 -0.52
C ALA A 30 23.85 -31.68 -0.29
N HIS A 31 23.94 -32.20 0.94
CA HIS A 31 23.36 -33.48 1.30
C HIS A 31 21.83 -33.45 1.24
N LYS A 32 21.18 -32.45 1.85
CA LYS A 32 19.72 -32.31 1.81
C LYS A 32 19.19 -32.14 0.39
N LEU A 33 19.87 -31.36 -0.45
CA LEU A 33 19.48 -31.20 -1.87
C LEU A 33 19.49 -32.52 -2.64
N LYS A 34 20.40 -33.45 -2.31
CA LYS A 34 20.45 -34.79 -2.94
C LYS A 34 19.36 -35.74 -2.42
N LEU A 35 18.80 -35.47 -1.25
CA LEU A 35 17.70 -36.26 -0.67
C LEU A 35 16.34 -35.87 -1.25
N GLU A 36 16.22 -34.66 -1.81
CA GLU A 36 15.01 -34.21 -2.47
C GLU A 36 14.69 -35.00 -3.74
N THR A 37 13.41 -34.98 -4.12
CA THR A 37 12.94 -35.62 -5.35
C THR A 37 12.96 -34.64 -6.53
N TRP A 38 13.81 -34.92 -7.50
CA TRP A 38 14.00 -34.10 -8.70
C TRP A 38 13.44 -34.77 -9.94
N GLU A 39 12.69 -34.01 -10.72
CA GLU A 39 12.23 -34.45 -12.04
C GLU A 39 13.36 -34.37 -13.06
N ARG A 40 13.25 -35.08 -14.19
CA ARG A 40 14.32 -35.20 -15.18
C ARG A 40 14.75 -33.86 -15.76
N ASP A 41 13.82 -32.94 -15.95
CA ASP A 41 14.05 -31.57 -16.43
C ASP A 41 14.65 -30.65 -15.36
N GLU A 42 14.57 -31.03 -14.07
CA GLU A 42 15.11 -30.26 -12.95
C GLU A 42 16.54 -30.67 -12.58
N VAL A 43 17.00 -31.85 -13.01
CA VAL A 43 18.38 -32.35 -12.74
C VAL A 43 19.47 -31.34 -13.12
N PRO A 44 19.43 -30.65 -14.28
CA PRO A 44 20.45 -29.65 -14.62
C PRO A 44 20.54 -28.50 -13.60
N CYS A 45 19.42 -28.14 -12.96
CA CYS A 45 19.40 -27.15 -11.89
C CYS A 45 20.13 -27.67 -10.64
N LEU A 46 19.84 -28.90 -10.22
CA LEU A 46 20.51 -29.54 -9.08
C LEU A 46 22.02 -29.64 -9.31
N GLU A 47 22.45 -30.12 -10.47
CA GLU A 47 23.87 -30.23 -10.82
C GLU A 47 24.56 -28.86 -10.79
N SER A 48 23.92 -27.84 -11.35
CA SER A 48 24.44 -26.46 -11.34
C SER A 48 24.52 -25.89 -9.92
N ALA A 49 23.51 -26.13 -9.09
CA ALA A 49 23.50 -25.70 -7.69
C ALA A 49 24.60 -26.39 -6.87
N LEU A 50 24.76 -27.71 -7.02
CA LEU A 50 25.85 -28.45 -6.36
C LEU A 50 27.23 -27.98 -6.82
N ASN A 51 27.39 -27.68 -8.12
CA ASN A 51 28.62 -27.12 -8.67
C ASN A 51 28.93 -25.75 -8.07
N VAL A 52 27.93 -24.89 -7.86
CA VAL A 52 28.11 -23.63 -7.11
C VAL A 52 28.60 -23.92 -5.70
N LEU A 53 27.94 -24.81 -4.94
CA LEU A 53 28.33 -25.11 -3.55
C LEU A 53 29.75 -25.66 -3.42
N GLU A 54 30.18 -26.53 -4.34
CA GLU A 54 31.54 -27.04 -4.39
C GLU A 54 32.56 -25.93 -4.68
N ASN A 55 32.24 -25.03 -5.60
CA ASN A 55 33.12 -23.94 -6.00
C ASN A 55 33.16 -22.78 -5.00
N VAL A 56 32.13 -22.64 -4.13
CA VAL A 56 32.18 -21.79 -2.94
C VAL A 56 33.18 -22.35 -1.92
N LYS A 57 33.21 -23.67 -1.70
CA LYS A 57 34.22 -24.30 -0.82
C LYS A 57 35.65 -24.10 -1.34
N ASN A 58 35.80 -24.02 -2.67
CA ASN A 58 37.07 -23.74 -3.32
C ASN A 58 37.38 -22.23 -3.44
N HIS A 59 36.56 -21.34 -2.85
CA HIS A 59 36.73 -19.89 -2.87
C HIS A 59 36.87 -19.29 -4.28
N THR A 60 36.13 -19.85 -5.24
CA THR A 60 36.12 -19.31 -6.59
C THR A 60 35.20 -18.09 -6.68
N LEU A 61 35.69 -17.04 -7.34
CA LEU A 61 34.99 -15.75 -7.40
C LEU A 61 33.57 -15.86 -7.95
N TRP A 62 33.34 -16.66 -8.99
CA TRP A 62 32.03 -16.74 -9.64
C TRP A 62 30.97 -17.41 -8.76
N ALA A 63 31.37 -18.46 -8.02
CA ALA A 63 30.47 -19.17 -7.14
C ALA A 63 30.20 -18.36 -5.87
N ASP A 64 31.23 -17.73 -5.30
CA ASP A 64 31.10 -16.81 -4.16
C ASP A 64 30.23 -15.60 -4.52
N TRP A 65 30.30 -15.10 -5.76
CA TRP A 65 29.45 -14.02 -6.23
C TRP A 65 27.97 -14.39 -6.22
N ILE A 66 27.62 -15.59 -6.73
CA ILE A 66 26.25 -16.10 -6.70
C ILE A 66 25.80 -16.34 -5.26
N TRP A 67 26.63 -17.01 -4.46
CA TRP A 67 26.33 -17.34 -3.07
C TRP A 67 26.13 -16.10 -2.21
N ASN A 68 27.04 -15.13 -2.30
CA ASN A 68 26.97 -13.87 -1.56
C ASN A 68 25.83 -12.96 -2.04
N SER A 69 25.30 -13.19 -3.25
CA SER A 69 24.09 -12.49 -3.69
C SER A 69 22.86 -12.88 -2.86
N ASN A 70 22.90 -14.04 -2.21
CA ASN A 70 21.84 -14.54 -1.33
C ASN A 70 22.08 -14.08 0.10
N ALA A 71 21.22 -13.17 0.59
CA ALA A 71 21.11 -12.88 2.02
C ALA A 71 19.97 -13.72 2.60
N LEU A 72 20.21 -14.37 3.74
CA LEU A 72 19.18 -15.15 4.42
C LEU A 72 18.10 -14.24 5.04
N PRO A 73 16.82 -14.67 5.05
CA PRO A 73 15.76 -13.97 5.78
C PRO A 73 16.10 -13.79 7.27
N THR A 74 15.79 -12.62 7.84
CA THR A 74 16.07 -12.29 9.24
C THR A 74 15.01 -11.36 9.81
N GLY A 75 14.75 -11.41 11.13
CA GLY A 75 13.82 -10.48 11.77
C GLY A 75 12.33 -10.77 11.52
N ASN A 76 11.99 -11.95 11.00
CA ASN A 76 10.60 -12.40 10.80
C ASN A 76 9.78 -12.37 12.10
N LEU A 77 10.38 -12.79 13.21
CA LEU A 77 9.73 -12.74 14.54
C LEU A 77 9.50 -11.30 15.04
N TYR A 78 10.08 -10.30 14.37
CA TYR A 78 9.87 -8.87 14.64
C TYR A 78 9.09 -8.18 13.51
N GLY A 79 8.44 -8.95 12.63
CA GLY A 79 7.59 -8.41 11.57
C GLY A 79 8.33 -8.01 10.29
N SER A 80 9.56 -8.49 10.07
CA SER A 80 10.21 -8.38 8.76
C SER A 80 9.73 -9.50 7.84
N PHE A 81 9.02 -9.17 6.77
CA PHE A 81 8.36 -10.16 5.90
C PHE A 81 8.82 -10.10 4.43
N ARG A 82 9.68 -9.15 4.05
CA ARG A 82 10.25 -9.04 2.70
C ARG A 82 11.77 -8.91 2.76
N HIS A 83 12.46 -9.81 2.08
CA HIS A 83 13.91 -9.83 1.97
C HIS A 83 14.32 -9.85 0.50
N TYR A 84 14.93 -8.78 0.01
CA TYR A 84 15.25 -8.66 -1.41
C TYR A 84 16.58 -9.30 -1.82
N ALA A 85 17.46 -9.62 -0.86
CA ALA A 85 18.84 -10.03 -1.13
C ALA A 85 19.58 -9.07 -2.09
N SER A 86 20.74 -9.46 -2.63
CA SER A 86 21.52 -8.60 -3.53
C SER A 86 21.08 -8.78 -4.98
N TYR A 87 20.03 -8.06 -5.35
CA TYR A 87 19.43 -8.13 -6.68
C TYR A 87 20.40 -7.76 -7.81
N ASP A 88 21.06 -6.60 -7.70
CA ASP A 88 21.96 -6.11 -8.76
C ASP A 88 23.19 -6.98 -8.94
N GLN A 89 23.76 -7.49 -7.84
CA GLN A 89 24.87 -8.44 -7.88
C GLN A 89 24.45 -9.71 -8.62
N CYS A 90 23.24 -10.22 -8.34
CA CYS A 90 22.75 -11.40 -9.02
C CYS A 90 22.64 -11.20 -10.54
N LEU A 91 22.05 -10.09 -11.00
CA LEU A 91 21.74 -9.90 -12.42
C LEU A 91 22.84 -9.22 -13.25
N LYS A 92 23.84 -8.63 -12.60
CA LYS A 92 24.95 -7.93 -13.27
C LYS A 92 26.31 -8.54 -12.92
N PRO A 93 26.53 -9.86 -13.11
CA PRO A 93 27.84 -10.44 -12.90
C PRO A 93 28.85 -9.90 -13.92
N PRO A 94 30.12 -9.66 -13.55
CA PRO A 94 31.14 -9.10 -14.46
C PRO A 94 31.39 -9.95 -15.72
N TRP A 95 31.09 -11.24 -15.67
CA TRP A 95 31.29 -12.20 -16.76
C TRP A 95 30.02 -12.50 -17.59
N LEU A 96 28.95 -11.73 -17.41
CA LEU A 96 27.65 -11.95 -18.08
C LEU A 96 27.76 -12.18 -19.60
N HIS A 97 28.68 -11.47 -20.26
CA HIS A 97 28.86 -11.56 -21.72
C HIS A 97 30.02 -12.48 -22.16
N THR A 98 30.86 -12.92 -21.22
CA THR A 98 32.06 -13.72 -21.52
C THR A 98 31.92 -15.18 -21.14
N HIS A 99 31.06 -15.50 -20.16
CA HIS A 99 30.86 -16.85 -19.64
C HIS A 99 29.35 -17.18 -19.50
N PRO A 100 28.64 -17.44 -20.62
CA PRO A 100 27.19 -17.71 -20.60
C PRO A 100 26.77 -18.90 -19.73
N GLN A 101 27.67 -19.86 -19.53
CA GLN A 101 27.47 -21.02 -18.67
C GLN A 101 27.34 -20.66 -17.17
N MET A 102 27.73 -19.44 -16.79
CA MET A 102 27.62 -18.91 -15.42
C MET A 102 26.46 -17.91 -15.27
N ASN A 103 25.51 -17.93 -16.21
CA ASN A 103 24.34 -17.06 -16.13
C ASN A 103 23.46 -17.42 -14.93
N THR A 104 22.98 -16.36 -14.29
CA THR A 104 22.14 -16.40 -13.11
C THR A 104 20.74 -15.91 -13.44
N LYS A 105 19.81 -16.20 -12.55
CA LYS A 105 18.51 -15.56 -12.52
C LYS A 105 18.16 -15.19 -11.08
N TYR A 106 17.49 -14.05 -10.94
CA TYR A 106 16.93 -13.60 -9.68
C TYR A 106 15.46 -14.03 -9.62
N CYS A 107 15.06 -14.69 -8.55
CA CYS A 107 13.67 -15.09 -8.32
C CYS A 107 13.16 -14.55 -6.99
N PHE A 108 11.91 -14.07 -6.97
CA PHE A 108 11.22 -13.65 -5.77
C PHE A 108 10.17 -14.69 -5.39
N THR A 109 10.32 -15.24 -4.20
CA THR A 109 9.57 -16.39 -3.70
C THR A 109 8.78 -16.02 -2.45
N ASP A 110 7.61 -16.61 -2.28
CA ASP A 110 6.71 -16.41 -1.14
C ASP A 110 6.60 -17.74 -0.40
N PHE A 111 7.06 -17.72 0.85
CA PHE A 111 7.11 -18.85 1.76
C PHE A 111 5.92 -18.79 2.69
N LEU A 112 5.16 -19.89 2.71
CA LEU A 112 4.24 -20.19 3.78
C LEU A 112 4.96 -21.03 4.82
N LEU A 113 5.07 -20.51 6.03
CA LEU A 113 5.76 -21.14 7.16
C LEU A 113 4.87 -22.12 7.92
N SER A 114 3.58 -22.17 7.64
CA SER A 114 2.67 -23.06 8.35
C SER A 114 1.32 -23.10 7.65
N ASP A 115 0.82 -24.33 7.48
CA ASP A 115 -0.54 -24.59 6.98
C ASP A 115 -1.56 -24.75 8.11
N GLU A 116 -1.13 -24.65 9.39
CA GLU A 116 -2.04 -24.82 10.51
C GLU A 116 -3.11 -23.73 10.53
N SER A 117 -4.35 -24.15 10.34
CA SER A 117 -5.54 -23.29 10.29
C SER A 117 -6.04 -22.84 11.66
N ASP A 118 -5.51 -23.41 12.75
CA ASP A 118 -5.94 -23.13 14.12
C ASP A 118 -5.28 -21.85 14.64
N VAL A 119 -5.74 -20.71 14.10
CA VAL A 119 -5.34 -19.37 14.50
C VAL A 119 -5.82 -19.09 15.93
N LYS A 120 -4.96 -19.34 16.92
CA LYS A 120 -5.19 -18.89 18.30
C LYS A 120 -4.35 -17.67 18.56
N THR A 121 -4.99 -16.56 18.91
CA THR A 121 -4.29 -15.37 19.40
C THR A 121 -3.67 -15.69 20.75
N VAL A 122 -2.34 -15.71 20.80
CA VAL A 122 -1.60 -15.97 22.03
C VAL A 122 -1.55 -14.67 22.83
N ALA A 123 -2.13 -14.66 24.04
CA ALA A 123 -2.22 -13.47 24.88
C ALA A 123 -0.87 -13.13 25.54
N ASP A 124 -0.11 -14.15 25.94
CA ASP A 124 1.22 -14.03 26.55
C ASP A 124 2.17 -15.01 25.86
N TYR A 125 3.29 -14.50 25.34
CA TYR A 125 4.29 -15.32 24.67
C TYR A 125 5.14 -16.09 25.68
N ASP A 126 5.14 -17.42 25.62
CA ASP A 126 6.06 -18.25 26.39
C ASP A 126 7.42 -18.36 25.66
N PRO A 127 8.51 -17.78 26.20
CA PRO A 127 9.84 -17.88 25.58
C PRO A 127 10.38 -19.31 25.55
N LEU A 128 9.80 -20.24 26.33
CA LEU A 128 10.14 -21.66 26.33
C LEU A 128 9.16 -22.50 25.50
N GLY A 129 8.12 -21.89 24.94
CA GLY A 129 7.11 -22.53 24.11
C GLY A 129 7.60 -22.82 22.69
N PRO A 130 6.83 -23.60 21.91
CA PRO A 130 7.17 -23.90 20.53
C PRO A 130 7.03 -22.65 19.65
N THR A 131 8.03 -22.38 18.81
CA THR A 131 8.02 -21.21 17.88
C THR A 131 6.81 -21.21 16.94
N MET A 132 6.25 -22.38 16.61
CA MET A 132 5.06 -22.49 15.76
C MET A 132 3.84 -21.78 16.35
N GLU A 133 3.70 -21.77 17.67
CA GLU A 133 2.61 -21.07 18.35
C GLU A 133 2.69 -19.56 18.12
N PHE A 134 3.91 -18.99 18.08
CA PHE A 134 4.12 -17.59 17.73
C PHE A 134 3.86 -17.31 16.25
N ILE A 135 4.39 -18.15 15.35
CA ILE A 135 4.27 -17.97 13.89
C ILE A 135 2.79 -18.06 13.43
N ASN A 136 2.02 -18.96 14.04
CA ASN A 136 0.60 -19.15 13.75
C ASN A 136 -0.30 -18.13 14.46
N SER A 137 0.23 -17.40 15.44
CA SER A 137 -0.48 -16.30 16.07
C SER A 137 -0.36 -15.05 15.20
N PRO A 138 -1.48 -14.46 14.76
CA PRO A 138 -1.43 -13.19 14.05
C PRO A 138 -1.02 -12.09 15.04
N SER A 139 -0.41 -11.03 14.52
CA SER A 139 -0.07 -9.87 15.32
C SER A 139 -1.33 -9.15 15.86
N PRO A 140 -1.21 -8.18 16.79
CA PRO A 140 -2.37 -7.44 17.30
C PRO A 140 -3.21 -6.74 16.22
N SER A 141 -2.60 -6.24 15.14
CA SER A 141 -3.32 -5.70 13.96
C SER A 141 -3.68 -6.76 12.91
N GLY A 142 -3.41 -8.02 13.23
CA GLY A 142 -3.78 -9.20 12.47
C GLY A 142 -2.85 -9.55 11.30
N LEU A 143 -1.62 -9.05 11.28
CA LEU A 143 -0.64 -9.44 10.26
C LEU A 143 -0.28 -10.92 10.44
N PRO A 144 -0.36 -11.74 9.36
CA PRO A 144 0.19 -13.09 9.39
C PRO A 144 1.72 -13.04 9.54
N VAL A 145 2.25 -13.70 10.57
CA VAL A 145 3.70 -13.87 10.79
C VAL A 145 4.24 -15.11 10.07
N ASN A 146 3.34 -15.93 9.51
CA ASN A 146 3.66 -17.15 8.78
C ASN A 146 3.99 -16.94 7.28
N HIS A 147 4.12 -15.70 6.82
CA HIS A 147 4.53 -15.40 5.44
C HIS A 147 5.88 -14.69 5.39
N ILE A 148 6.77 -15.17 4.51
CA ILE A 148 8.05 -14.52 4.20
C ILE A 148 8.23 -14.45 2.71
N MET A 149 8.55 -13.28 2.18
CA MET A 149 8.98 -13.12 0.81
C MET A 149 10.50 -13.02 0.74
N TRP A 150 11.12 -13.83 -0.10
CA TRP A 150 12.57 -13.92 -0.23
C TRP A 150 13.02 -13.87 -1.69
N GLY A 151 13.93 -12.95 -1.97
CA GLY A 151 14.68 -12.85 -3.21
C GLY A 151 15.89 -13.76 -3.18
N ILE A 152 16.03 -14.59 -4.21
CA ILE A 152 17.13 -15.54 -4.34
C ILE A 152 17.83 -15.38 -5.70
N CYS A 153 19.15 -15.55 -5.69
CA CYS A 153 20.00 -15.67 -6.85
C CYS A 153 20.42 -17.12 -7.06
N ILE A 154 20.10 -17.65 -8.24
CA ILE A 154 20.29 -19.07 -8.58
C ILE A 154 20.73 -19.22 -10.05
N PRO A 155 21.22 -20.39 -10.47
CA PRO A 155 21.55 -20.63 -11.88
C PRO A 155 20.35 -20.44 -12.82
N ALA A 156 20.58 -19.83 -13.99
CA ALA A 156 19.53 -19.52 -14.96
C ALA A 156 18.78 -20.76 -15.47
N VAL A 157 19.45 -21.92 -15.53
CA VAL A 157 18.88 -23.19 -16.02
C VAL A 157 17.71 -23.72 -15.19
N CYS A 158 17.52 -23.25 -13.96
CA CYS A 158 16.46 -23.77 -13.10
C CYS A 158 15.06 -23.42 -13.62
N SER A 159 14.12 -24.36 -13.56
CA SER A 159 12.69 -24.08 -13.76
C SER A 159 12.07 -23.50 -12.48
N SER A 160 10.86 -22.94 -12.53
CA SER A 160 10.17 -22.40 -11.34
C SER A 160 9.90 -23.47 -10.27
N THR A 161 9.61 -24.71 -10.67
CA THR A 161 9.42 -25.83 -9.72
C THR A 161 10.74 -26.19 -9.03
N ALA A 162 11.84 -26.24 -9.80
CA ALA A 162 13.17 -26.45 -9.27
C ALA A 162 13.59 -25.34 -8.29
N VAL A 163 13.24 -24.07 -8.59
CA VAL A 163 13.50 -22.93 -7.69
C VAL A 163 12.80 -23.15 -6.35
N SER A 164 11.51 -23.50 -6.36
CA SER A 164 10.72 -23.72 -5.14
C SER A 164 11.35 -24.79 -4.24
N LYS A 165 11.77 -25.93 -4.81
CA LYS A 165 12.47 -27.00 -4.07
C LYS A 165 13.81 -26.53 -3.52
N LEU A 166 14.62 -25.89 -4.37
CA LEU A 166 15.96 -25.40 -3.99
C LEU A 166 15.88 -24.39 -2.85
N THR A 167 14.99 -23.39 -2.96
CA THR A 167 14.84 -22.34 -1.95
C THR A 167 14.28 -22.87 -0.65
N LYS A 168 13.34 -23.83 -0.71
CA LYS A 168 12.83 -24.55 0.47
C LYS A 168 13.96 -25.22 1.24
N VAL A 169 14.77 -26.03 0.57
CA VAL A 169 15.89 -26.73 1.21
C VAL A 169 16.94 -25.75 1.73
N MET A 170 17.24 -24.68 0.98
CA MET A 170 18.17 -23.63 1.43
C MET A 170 17.68 -22.95 2.70
N TYR A 171 16.40 -22.59 2.75
CA TYR A 171 15.77 -21.99 3.92
C TYR A 171 15.83 -22.94 5.12
N GLU A 172 15.32 -24.18 4.98
CA GLU A 172 15.31 -25.19 6.06
C GLU A 172 16.72 -25.64 6.52
N SER A 173 17.74 -25.42 5.70
CA SER A 173 19.12 -25.66 6.10
C SER A 173 19.67 -24.49 6.90
N ALA A 174 19.35 -23.27 6.48
CA ALA A 174 19.90 -22.04 7.02
C ALA A 174 19.18 -21.58 8.30
N THR A 175 17.90 -21.87 8.42
CA THR A 175 17.09 -21.62 9.61
C THR A 175 17.06 -22.86 10.48
N LEU A 176 16.87 -22.68 11.79
CA LEU A 176 16.84 -23.76 12.80
C LEU A 176 15.63 -24.72 12.69
N SER A 177 14.87 -24.69 11.60
CA SER A 177 13.51 -25.21 11.63
C SER A 177 12.98 -25.64 10.25
N SER A 178 12.39 -26.83 10.21
CA SER A 178 11.71 -27.45 9.07
C SER A 178 10.29 -26.88 8.89
N ILE A 179 10.21 -25.57 8.64
CA ILE A 179 8.96 -24.81 8.82
C ILE A 179 8.24 -24.51 7.49
N ALA A 180 8.93 -24.44 6.35
CA ALA A 180 8.26 -24.07 5.10
C ALA A 180 7.28 -25.16 4.63
N SER A 181 5.97 -24.90 4.72
CA SER A 181 4.95 -25.81 4.22
C SER A 181 4.87 -25.76 2.69
N ASP A 182 4.77 -24.55 2.14
CA ASP A 182 4.71 -24.28 0.70
C ASP A 182 5.60 -23.10 0.29
N VAL A 183 6.12 -23.16 -0.95
CA VAL A 183 6.95 -22.11 -1.54
C VAL A 183 6.48 -21.82 -2.96
N THR A 184 5.96 -20.61 -3.17
CA THR A 184 5.48 -20.17 -4.48
C THR A 184 6.44 -19.18 -5.13
N VAL A 185 6.79 -19.41 -6.39
CA VAL A 185 7.63 -18.48 -7.17
C VAL A 185 6.73 -17.42 -7.79
N LYS A 186 6.89 -16.16 -7.40
CA LYS A 186 6.07 -15.06 -7.93
C LYS A 186 6.63 -14.51 -9.23
N HIS A 187 7.94 -14.28 -9.28
CA HIS A 187 8.61 -13.67 -10.42
C HIS A 187 10.06 -14.15 -10.51
N CYS A 188 10.57 -14.30 -11.73
CA CYS A 188 11.99 -14.52 -12.00
C CYS A 188 12.44 -13.63 -13.16
N GLN A 189 13.68 -13.15 -13.10
CA GLN A 189 14.34 -12.41 -14.16
C GLN A 189 15.73 -13.00 -14.41
N GLU A 190 16.06 -13.27 -15.68
CA GLU A 190 17.39 -13.75 -16.05
C GLU A 190 18.39 -12.60 -16.18
N ALA A 191 19.66 -12.88 -15.85
CA ALA A 191 20.73 -11.91 -16.01
C ALA A 191 20.91 -11.53 -17.48
N GLY A 192 20.95 -10.22 -17.76
CA GLY A 192 21.05 -9.70 -19.13
C GLY A 192 19.72 -9.64 -19.89
N GLU A 193 18.63 -10.17 -19.35
CA GLU A 193 17.30 -10.02 -19.93
C GLU A 193 16.84 -8.56 -19.84
N ARG A 194 16.41 -8.00 -20.97
CA ARG A 194 15.85 -6.65 -21.04
C ARG A 194 14.35 -6.74 -21.23
N THR A 195 13.59 -5.99 -20.43
CA THR A 195 12.15 -5.85 -20.64
C THR A 195 11.91 -5.12 -21.97
N PRO A 196 11.21 -5.73 -22.93
CA PRO A 196 10.98 -5.09 -24.22
C PRO A 196 10.04 -3.89 -24.06
N TYR A 197 10.36 -2.79 -24.74
CA TYR A 197 9.50 -1.61 -24.78
C TYR A 197 8.24 -1.91 -25.61
N SER A 198 7.08 -1.60 -25.05
CA SER A 198 5.81 -1.73 -25.76
C SER A 198 5.62 -0.60 -26.78
N THR A 199 4.73 -0.79 -27.76
CA THR A 199 4.31 0.30 -28.65
C THR A 199 3.80 1.52 -27.87
N GLY A 200 3.09 1.28 -26.77
CA GLY A 200 2.60 2.33 -25.87
C GLY A 200 3.71 3.14 -25.22
N PHE A 201 4.85 2.52 -24.90
CA PHE A 201 6.04 3.21 -24.41
C PHE A 201 6.55 4.22 -25.44
N TYR A 202 6.78 3.78 -26.69
CA TYR A 202 7.27 4.67 -27.74
C TYR A 202 6.29 5.82 -28.03
N ILE A 203 4.98 5.53 -28.09
CA ILE A 203 3.95 6.56 -28.24
C ILE A 203 4.01 7.57 -27.10
N PHE A 204 4.15 7.12 -25.85
CA PHE A 204 4.23 8.00 -24.70
C PHE A 204 5.45 8.93 -24.78
N ILE A 205 6.63 8.37 -25.06
CA ILE A 205 7.87 9.12 -25.21
C ILE A 205 7.75 10.15 -26.34
N GLU A 206 7.23 9.76 -27.50
CA GLU A 206 7.10 10.63 -28.66
C GLU A 206 6.08 11.77 -28.44
N HIS A 207 4.96 11.51 -27.76
CA HIS A 207 3.87 12.49 -27.63
C HIS A 207 3.93 13.33 -26.34
N TYR A 208 4.49 12.80 -25.26
CA TYR A 208 4.43 13.44 -23.93
C TYR A 208 5.75 14.01 -23.45
N ILE A 209 6.91 13.71 -24.09
CA ILE A 209 8.22 14.27 -23.71
C ILE A 209 8.59 15.55 -24.47
N PRO A 210 8.28 15.73 -25.77
CA PRO A 210 8.56 16.99 -26.45
C PRO A 210 7.86 18.20 -25.81
N GLU A 211 8.24 19.42 -26.20
CA GLU A 211 7.56 20.68 -25.81
C GLU A 211 6.12 20.78 -26.35
N THR A 212 5.24 19.90 -25.89
CA THR A 212 3.82 19.92 -26.19
C THR A 212 3.08 20.89 -25.27
N ILE A 213 1.82 21.16 -25.62
CA ILE A 213 0.89 21.90 -24.75
C ILE A 213 0.82 21.23 -23.37
N ILE A 214 0.92 19.90 -23.32
CA ILE A 214 0.85 19.12 -22.09
C ILE A 214 2.07 19.40 -21.21
N THR A 215 3.30 19.26 -21.72
CA THR A 215 4.52 19.52 -20.91
C THR A 215 4.60 20.98 -20.46
N LYS A 216 4.16 21.93 -21.30
CA LYS A 216 4.05 23.35 -20.91
C LYS A 216 3.04 23.56 -19.79
N SER A 217 1.95 22.79 -19.75
CA SER A 217 0.92 22.86 -18.71
C SER A 217 1.39 22.35 -17.34
N PHE A 218 2.41 21.47 -17.29
CA PHE A 218 3.00 20.95 -16.05
C PHE A 218 4.29 21.68 -15.62
N CYS A 219 4.71 22.73 -16.33
CA CYS A 219 5.94 23.45 -16.01
C CYS A 219 5.77 24.34 -14.77
N ILE A 220 6.43 23.96 -13.67
CA ILE A 220 6.36 24.71 -12.40
C ILE A 220 6.88 26.15 -12.56
N ILE A 221 7.93 26.36 -13.36
CA ILE A 221 8.52 27.69 -13.59
C ILE A 221 7.52 28.62 -14.29
N LYS A 222 6.76 28.11 -15.27
CA LYS A 222 5.73 28.91 -15.97
C LYS A 222 4.51 29.14 -15.10
N ASN A 223 4.10 28.13 -14.34
CA ASN A 223 2.89 28.19 -13.53
C ASN A 223 3.10 28.90 -12.18
N GLN A 224 4.35 29.15 -11.74
CA GLN A 224 4.61 29.75 -10.43
C GLN A 224 3.93 31.10 -10.26
N GLU A 225 3.90 31.94 -11.29
CA GLU A 225 3.28 33.27 -11.24
C GLU A 225 1.77 33.17 -11.00
N ASP A 226 1.12 32.18 -11.61
CA ASP A 226 -0.30 31.91 -11.39
C ASP A 226 -0.57 31.28 -10.00
N LEU A 227 0.39 30.53 -9.44
CA LEU A 227 0.26 29.93 -8.09
C LEU A 227 0.27 30.97 -6.97
N VAL A 228 1.05 32.05 -7.10
CA VAL A 228 1.10 33.15 -6.11
C VAL A 228 0.09 34.27 -6.39
N LYS A 229 -0.62 34.21 -7.53
CA LYS A 229 -1.59 35.25 -7.92
C LYS A 229 -2.79 35.26 -6.98
N VAL A 230 -3.01 36.39 -6.32
CA VAL A 230 -4.15 36.56 -5.41
C VAL A 230 -5.43 36.81 -6.20
N ASN A 231 -6.34 35.84 -6.19
CA ASN A 231 -7.66 35.98 -6.80
C ASN A 231 -8.69 36.52 -5.79
N LYS A 232 -9.35 37.63 -6.11
CA LYS A 232 -10.33 38.29 -5.22
C LYS A 232 -11.60 37.45 -4.99
N GLY A 233 -11.92 36.54 -5.90
CA GLY A 233 -13.11 35.67 -5.81
C GLY A 233 -12.90 34.36 -5.04
N GLU A 234 -11.67 34.10 -4.57
CA GLU A 234 -11.32 32.84 -3.91
C GLU A 234 -11.51 32.87 -2.39
N ILE A 235 -11.88 31.71 -1.85
CA ILE A 235 -11.98 31.50 -0.41
C ILE A 235 -10.56 31.23 0.11
N ARG A 236 -9.88 32.27 0.63
CA ARG A 236 -8.46 32.19 1.04
C ARG A 236 -8.14 31.04 1.99
N SER A 237 -9.00 30.78 2.98
CA SER A 237 -8.80 29.68 3.93
C SER A 237 -8.78 28.30 3.28
N MET A 238 -9.48 28.13 2.16
CA MET A 238 -9.52 26.87 1.41
C MET A 238 -8.16 26.52 0.80
N ASN A 239 -7.35 27.51 0.42
CA ASN A 239 -6.01 27.24 -0.11
C ASN A 239 -5.09 26.65 0.99
N GLY A 240 -5.20 27.14 2.23
CA GLY A 240 -4.50 26.56 3.38
C GLY A 240 -4.97 25.13 3.71
N ILE A 241 -6.30 24.91 3.70
CA ILE A 241 -6.88 23.58 3.92
C ILE A 241 -6.39 22.61 2.84
N ARG A 242 -6.41 23.00 1.56
CA ARG A 242 -5.90 22.17 0.45
C ARG A 242 -4.45 21.77 0.66
N PHE A 243 -3.58 22.70 1.04
CA PHE A 243 -2.18 22.42 1.29
C PHE A 243 -1.99 21.40 2.42
N LEU A 244 -2.67 21.61 3.55
CA LEU A 244 -2.59 20.72 4.71
C LEU A 244 -3.13 19.33 4.38
N THR A 245 -4.32 19.25 3.77
CA THR A 245 -4.92 17.99 3.32
C THR A 245 -4.00 17.24 2.36
N ALA A 246 -3.46 17.91 1.33
CA ALA A 246 -2.58 17.28 0.35
C ALA A 246 -1.29 16.76 1.00
N THR A 247 -0.68 17.56 1.88
CA THR A 247 0.53 17.15 2.61
C THR A 247 0.28 15.92 3.47
N LEU A 248 -0.81 15.92 4.24
CA LEU A 248 -1.17 14.77 5.09
C LEU A 248 -1.45 13.51 4.27
N ILE A 249 -2.18 13.64 3.15
CA ILE A 249 -2.44 12.52 2.23
C ILE A 249 -1.13 11.93 1.71
N VAL A 250 -0.18 12.77 1.26
CA VAL A 250 1.12 12.31 0.78
C VAL A 250 1.88 11.57 1.88
N ILE A 251 1.94 12.10 3.10
CA ILE A 251 2.61 11.45 4.24
C ILE A 251 2.02 10.07 4.51
N VAL A 252 0.69 9.95 4.58
CA VAL A 252 0.01 8.67 4.84
C VAL A 252 0.32 7.64 3.74
N HIS A 253 0.33 8.04 2.47
CA HIS A 253 0.62 7.11 1.37
C HIS A 253 2.10 6.71 1.34
N VAL A 254 3.03 7.63 1.64
CA VAL A 254 4.45 7.30 1.76
C VAL A 254 4.65 6.26 2.87
N MET A 255 4.04 6.47 4.03
CA MET A 255 4.08 5.48 5.12
C MET A 255 3.49 4.14 4.70
N PHE A 256 2.33 4.14 4.04
CA PHE A 256 1.70 2.92 3.51
C PHE A 256 2.64 2.12 2.59
N TYR A 257 3.30 2.78 1.64
CA TYR A 257 4.23 2.12 0.72
C TYR A 257 5.54 1.68 1.38
N ILE A 258 6.05 2.42 2.38
CA ILE A 258 7.21 2.00 3.17
C ILE A 258 6.91 0.68 3.89
N VAL A 259 5.75 0.57 4.54
CA VAL A 259 5.36 -0.68 5.22
C VAL A 259 5.14 -1.80 4.21
N LEU A 260 4.42 -1.56 3.11
CA LEU A 260 4.20 -2.55 2.06
C LEU A 260 5.51 -3.08 1.47
N SER A 261 6.53 -2.22 1.33
CA SER A 261 7.84 -2.59 0.81
C SER A 261 8.70 -3.39 1.78
N GLY A 262 8.32 -3.46 3.07
CA GLY A 262 9.05 -4.18 4.11
C GLY A 262 10.37 -3.51 4.54
N ILE A 263 10.51 -2.19 4.33
CA ILE A 263 11.71 -1.43 4.76
C ILE A 263 11.77 -1.31 6.28
N ASN A 264 10.62 -1.12 6.93
CA ASN A 264 10.49 -1.09 8.37
C ASN A 264 9.89 -2.40 8.89
N ASN A 265 10.33 -2.82 10.07
CA ASN A 265 9.75 -3.94 10.79
C ASN A 265 8.29 -3.62 11.15
N PHE A 266 7.39 -4.57 10.89
CA PHE A 266 5.98 -4.34 11.13
C PHE A 266 5.64 -4.20 12.63
N ALA A 267 6.37 -4.88 13.52
CA ALA A 267 6.15 -4.76 14.97
C ALA A 267 6.36 -3.31 15.48
N ASP A 268 7.38 -2.61 14.97
CA ASP A 268 7.61 -1.19 15.29
C ASP A 268 6.47 -0.30 14.79
N PHE A 269 5.94 -0.63 13.61
CA PHE A 269 4.81 0.08 13.02
C PHE A 269 3.54 -0.13 13.85
N GLU A 270 3.23 -1.36 14.26
CA GLU A 270 2.08 -1.65 15.13
C GLU A 270 2.14 -0.91 16.45
N LYS A 271 3.32 -0.87 17.08
CA LYS A 271 3.55 -0.13 18.32
C LYS A 271 3.22 1.36 18.19
N GLN A 272 3.36 1.94 17.00
CA GLN A 272 2.97 3.33 16.74
C GLN A 272 1.44 3.56 16.79
N PHE A 273 0.64 2.51 16.58
CA PHE A 273 -0.82 2.54 16.63
C PHE A 273 -1.39 2.00 17.94
N GLU A 274 -0.57 1.77 18.96
CA GLU A 274 -1.02 1.42 20.30
C GLU A 274 -1.38 2.67 21.13
N GLY A 275 -2.21 2.49 22.17
CA GLY A 275 -2.60 3.57 23.07
C GLY A 275 -3.29 4.72 22.32
N ILE A 276 -2.84 5.96 22.56
CA ILE A 276 -3.40 7.13 21.87
C ILE A 276 -3.16 7.11 20.34
N GLY A 277 -2.18 6.32 19.90
CA GLY A 277 -1.80 6.14 18.50
C GLY A 277 -2.90 5.50 17.64
N VAL A 278 -3.84 4.76 18.26
CA VAL A 278 -5.03 4.20 17.60
C VAL A 278 -5.81 5.29 16.84
N SER A 279 -5.82 6.52 17.36
CA SER A 279 -6.50 7.66 16.73
C SER A 279 -5.97 7.97 15.32
N TYR A 280 -4.71 7.62 15.01
CA TYR A 280 -4.13 7.80 13.67
C TYR A 280 -4.70 6.82 12.63
N LEU A 281 -5.33 5.72 13.05
CA LEU A 281 -6.03 4.78 12.15
C LEU A 281 -7.27 5.41 11.50
N HIS A 282 -7.68 6.60 11.96
CA HIS A 282 -8.66 7.45 11.29
C HIS A 282 -8.11 8.34 10.18
N GLY A 283 -6.91 8.04 9.67
CA GLY A 283 -6.37 8.69 8.47
C GLY A 283 -7.34 8.67 7.27
N ASP A 284 -8.33 7.76 7.26
CA ASP A 284 -9.39 7.71 6.27
C ASP A 284 -10.26 8.98 6.19
N ILE A 285 -10.40 9.72 7.29
CA ILE A 285 -11.20 10.95 7.39
C ILE A 285 -10.52 12.13 6.68
N ILE A 286 -9.19 12.13 6.58
CA ILE A 286 -8.44 13.22 5.93
C ILE A 286 -8.90 13.43 4.49
N VAL A 287 -9.19 12.33 3.78
CA VAL A 287 -9.68 12.34 2.40
C VAL A 287 -11.07 13.00 2.28
N ASP A 288 -11.89 12.95 3.33
CA ASP A 288 -13.23 13.53 3.31
C ASP A 288 -13.21 15.06 3.16
N THR A 289 -12.15 15.71 3.63
CA THR A 289 -11.95 17.16 3.42
C THR A 289 -11.86 17.52 1.93
N PHE A 290 -11.29 16.65 1.10
CA PHE A 290 -11.24 16.82 -0.35
C PHE A 290 -12.63 16.76 -0.97
N PHE A 291 -13.45 15.78 -0.58
CA PHE A 291 -14.82 15.64 -1.08
C PHE A 291 -15.72 16.80 -0.64
N THR A 292 -15.58 17.29 0.59
CA THR A 292 -16.28 18.49 1.09
C THR A 292 -15.93 19.73 0.25
N MET A 293 -14.64 19.96 -0.04
CA MET A 293 -14.21 21.05 -0.91
C MET A 293 -14.74 20.91 -2.35
N SER A 294 -14.77 19.69 -2.86
CA SER A 294 -15.32 19.38 -4.20
C SER A 294 -16.81 19.74 -4.28
N GLY A 295 -17.62 19.30 -3.31
CA GLY A 295 -19.06 19.61 -3.26
C GLY A 295 -19.35 21.10 -3.13
N LEU A 296 -18.58 21.80 -2.28
CA LEU A 296 -18.67 23.26 -2.09
C LEU A 296 -18.49 24.01 -3.41
N LEU A 297 -17.41 23.70 -4.12
CA LEU A 297 -17.06 24.41 -5.36
C LEU A 297 -18.01 24.06 -6.50
N HIS A 298 -18.46 22.81 -6.55
CA HIS A 298 -19.43 22.36 -7.54
C HIS A 298 -20.76 23.12 -7.40
N MET A 299 -21.32 23.16 -6.19
CA MET A 299 -22.59 23.88 -5.96
C MET A 299 -22.45 25.39 -6.18
N ARG A 300 -21.33 26.01 -5.76
CA ARG A 300 -21.04 27.42 -6.06
C ARG A 300 -20.99 27.69 -7.56
N GLY A 301 -20.38 26.80 -8.33
CA GLY A 301 -20.30 26.90 -9.79
C GLY A 301 -21.68 26.81 -10.45
N LEU A 302 -22.49 25.84 -10.04
CA LEU A 302 -23.86 25.63 -10.56
C LEU A 302 -24.80 26.80 -10.27
N MET A 303 -24.69 27.42 -9.09
CA MET A 303 -25.53 28.56 -8.70
C MET A 303 -25.05 29.91 -9.26
N GLY A 304 -23.77 30.00 -9.64
CA GLY A 304 -23.19 31.26 -10.13
C GLY A 304 -23.67 31.68 -11.52
N ARG A 305 -23.96 30.72 -12.42
CA ARG A 305 -24.46 30.97 -13.78
C ARG A 305 -25.38 29.83 -14.22
N GLN A 306 -26.45 30.14 -14.96
CA GLN A 306 -27.20 29.09 -15.65
C GLN A 306 -26.32 28.45 -16.72
N GLN A 307 -26.11 27.15 -16.60
CA GLN A 307 -25.34 26.36 -17.55
C GLN A 307 -26.06 25.06 -17.83
N ASN A 308 -25.85 24.52 -19.03
CA ASN A 308 -26.31 23.18 -19.38
C ASN A 308 -25.63 22.18 -18.45
N LEU A 309 -26.42 21.41 -17.69
CA LEU A 309 -25.92 20.45 -16.69
C LEU A 309 -24.96 19.43 -17.31
N PHE A 310 -25.31 18.91 -18.51
CA PHE A 310 -24.42 18.04 -19.28
C PHE A 310 -23.10 18.73 -19.63
N GLY A 311 -23.15 20.01 -20.01
CA GLY A 311 -21.95 20.79 -20.30
C GLY A 311 -21.05 21.00 -19.09
N VAL A 312 -21.61 21.12 -17.88
CA VAL A 312 -20.85 21.20 -16.63
C VAL A 312 -20.13 19.88 -16.35
N LEU A 313 -20.84 18.75 -16.47
CA LEU A 313 -20.26 17.41 -16.30
C LEU A 313 -19.17 17.13 -17.34
N TRP A 314 -19.43 17.43 -18.60
CA TRP A 314 -18.47 17.24 -19.69
C TRP A 314 -17.20 18.08 -19.49
N LYS A 315 -17.33 19.37 -19.15
CA LYS A 315 -16.17 20.23 -18.86
C LYS A 315 -15.34 19.69 -17.70
N ARG A 316 -15.99 19.16 -16.65
CA ARG A 316 -15.29 18.56 -15.52
C ARG A 316 -14.59 17.27 -15.92
N TYR A 317 -15.25 16.41 -16.69
CA TYR A 317 -14.67 15.16 -17.20
C TYR A 317 -13.38 15.45 -17.99
N ILE A 318 -13.44 16.34 -18.98
CA ILE A 318 -12.27 16.74 -19.78
C ILE A 318 -11.16 17.34 -18.92
N ARG A 319 -11.51 18.15 -17.90
CA ARG A 319 -10.52 18.73 -16.98
C ARG A 319 -9.80 17.67 -16.13
N LEU A 320 -10.51 16.64 -15.66
CA LEU A 320 -9.95 15.58 -14.82
C LEU A 320 -9.15 14.57 -15.65
N ILE A 321 -9.67 14.18 -16.81
CA ILE A 321 -9.09 13.10 -17.61
C ILE A 321 -7.73 13.46 -18.20
N GLY A 322 -7.47 14.74 -18.50
CA GLY A 322 -6.19 15.17 -19.08
C GLY A 322 -4.98 14.78 -18.20
N PRO A 323 -4.86 15.33 -16.98
CA PRO A 323 -3.80 14.95 -16.05
C PRO A 323 -3.85 13.48 -15.64
N PHE A 324 -5.05 12.92 -15.48
CA PHE A 324 -5.22 11.53 -15.06
C PHE A 324 -4.72 10.54 -16.13
N ALA A 325 -4.92 10.84 -17.41
CA ALA A 325 -4.43 10.03 -18.52
C ALA A 325 -2.91 9.98 -18.57
N VAL A 326 -2.22 11.10 -18.29
CA VAL A 326 -0.75 11.12 -18.19
C VAL A 326 -0.27 10.14 -17.12
N VAL A 327 -0.89 10.15 -15.94
CA VAL A 327 -0.55 9.25 -14.84
C VAL A 327 -0.86 7.79 -15.19
N VAL A 328 -2.04 7.50 -15.74
CA VAL A 328 -2.43 6.13 -16.13
C VAL A 328 -1.49 5.59 -17.21
N PHE A 329 -1.18 6.36 -18.25
CA PHE A 329 -0.25 5.92 -19.30
C PHE A 329 1.19 5.77 -18.79
N TYR A 330 1.64 6.64 -17.90
CA TYR A 330 2.93 6.47 -17.23
C TYR A 330 2.95 5.15 -16.45
N LEU A 331 1.95 4.89 -15.61
CA LEU A 331 1.83 3.67 -14.81
C LEU A 331 1.71 2.40 -15.66
N THR A 332 1.12 2.50 -16.85
CA THR A 332 0.90 1.35 -17.75
C THR A 332 2.14 1.05 -18.59
N PHE A 333 2.76 2.08 -19.17
CA PHE A 333 3.75 1.88 -20.24
C PHE A 333 5.18 2.23 -19.84
N VAL A 334 5.38 3.15 -18.90
CA VAL A 334 6.70 3.72 -18.59
C VAL A 334 7.23 3.21 -17.26
N SER A 335 6.37 3.11 -16.24
CA SER A 335 6.74 2.74 -14.88
C SER A 335 7.64 1.50 -14.86
N LYS A 336 7.27 0.41 -15.53
CA LYS A 336 8.03 -0.85 -15.60
C LYS A 336 9.45 -0.76 -16.17
N HIS A 337 9.79 0.34 -16.84
CA HIS A 337 11.13 0.60 -17.38
C HIS A 337 11.87 1.69 -16.61
N TRP A 338 11.23 2.36 -15.65
CA TRP A 338 11.84 3.41 -14.84
C TRP A 338 12.90 2.87 -13.88
N ASN A 339 12.62 1.71 -13.28
CA ASN A 339 13.55 1.01 -12.42
C ASN A 339 13.40 -0.49 -12.61
N SER A 340 14.46 -1.23 -12.33
CA SER A 340 14.53 -2.67 -12.40
C SER A 340 14.76 -3.28 -11.01
N GLY A 341 14.34 -2.63 -9.93
CA GLY A 341 14.52 -3.17 -8.58
C GLY A 341 13.52 -4.30 -8.29
N PRO A 342 13.82 -5.22 -7.36
CA PRO A 342 12.92 -6.32 -7.03
C PRO A 342 11.60 -5.84 -6.39
N GLY A 343 11.63 -4.72 -5.65
CA GLY A 343 10.42 -4.06 -5.16
C GLY A 343 9.60 -3.35 -6.24
N TRP A 344 10.13 -3.23 -7.46
CA TRP A 344 9.46 -2.59 -8.61
C TRP A 344 8.73 -3.62 -9.49
N TYR A 345 9.30 -4.82 -9.67
CA TYR A 345 8.69 -5.90 -10.46
C TYR A 345 7.55 -6.63 -9.76
N THR A 346 7.50 -6.57 -8.42
CA THR A 346 6.41 -7.18 -7.64
C THR A 346 5.15 -6.32 -7.56
N LEU A 347 5.09 -5.20 -8.30
CA LEU A 347 3.95 -4.30 -8.26
C LEU A 347 2.82 -4.85 -9.14
N GLU A 348 1.97 -5.68 -8.52
CA GLU A 348 0.64 -6.08 -9.02
C GLU A 348 -0.12 -4.88 -9.63
N GLU A 349 0.14 -3.67 -9.13
CA GLU A 349 -0.33 -2.38 -9.67
C GLU A 349 -0.16 -2.25 -11.20
N THR A 350 1.01 -2.60 -11.74
CA THR A 350 1.32 -2.40 -13.15
C THR A 350 0.48 -3.34 -14.02
N GLU A 351 0.38 -4.61 -13.63
CA GLU A 351 -0.40 -5.62 -14.34
C GLU A 351 -1.91 -5.31 -14.29
N VAL A 352 -2.40 -4.91 -13.11
CA VAL A 352 -3.80 -4.47 -12.95
C VAL A 352 -4.08 -3.25 -13.82
N CYS A 353 -3.15 -2.29 -13.89
CA CYS A 353 -3.32 -1.11 -14.73
C CYS A 353 -3.29 -1.47 -16.23
N GLU A 354 -2.37 -2.32 -16.69
CA GLU A 354 -2.35 -2.83 -18.07
C GLU A 354 -3.67 -3.51 -18.47
N LYS A 355 -4.34 -4.19 -17.53
CA LYS A 355 -5.63 -4.84 -17.77
C LYS A 355 -6.82 -3.87 -17.76
N TYR A 356 -6.79 -2.83 -16.92
CA TYR A 356 -7.97 -1.99 -16.63
C TYR A 356 -7.80 -0.49 -16.93
N TRP A 357 -6.71 -0.06 -17.58
CA TRP A 357 -6.44 1.36 -17.87
C TRP A 357 -7.62 2.06 -18.55
N LEU A 358 -8.29 1.42 -19.53
CA LEU A 358 -9.42 2.02 -20.23
C LEU A 358 -10.61 2.30 -19.30
N ARG A 359 -10.91 1.36 -18.39
CA ARG A 359 -12.00 1.54 -17.41
C ARG A 359 -11.67 2.64 -16.40
N ASN A 360 -10.40 2.77 -16.03
CA ASN A 360 -9.91 3.86 -15.20
C ASN A 360 -10.10 5.20 -15.92
N LEU A 361 -9.73 5.32 -17.20
CA LEU A 361 -9.95 6.56 -17.99
C LEU A 361 -11.43 6.91 -18.18
N LEU A 362 -12.30 5.91 -18.26
CA LEU A 362 -13.76 6.12 -18.29
C LEU A 362 -14.33 6.54 -16.92
N LEU A 363 -13.50 6.54 -15.87
CA LEU A 363 -13.87 6.86 -14.49
C LEU A 363 -15.00 5.97 -13.94
N VAL A 364 -15.06 4.71 -14.36
CA VAL A 364 -16.13 3.76 -13.96
C VAL A 364 -15.73 2.96 -12.72
N ASN A 365 -14.45 2.59 -12.60
CA ASN A 365 -13.95 1.77 -11.51
C ASN A 365 -13.76 2.62 -10.26
N PHE A 366 -14.50 2.36 -9.20
CA PHE A 366 -14.32 3.01 -7.90
C PHE A 366 -13.81 2.03 -6.82
N ASP A 367 -13.62 0.76 -7.17
CA ASP A 367 -13.05 -0.26 -6.30
C ASP A 367 -11.52 -0.32 -6.45
N ILE A 368 -10.82 -0.73 -5.40
CA ILE A 368 -9.35 -0.83 -5.41
C ILE A 368 -8.92 -1.93 -6.38
N LYS A 369 -9.62 -3.07 -6.38
CA LYS A 369 -9.27 -4.27 -7.16
C LYS A 369 -9.02 -3.97 -8.64
N HIS A 370 -9.82 -3.09 -9.25
CA HIS A 370 -9.69 -2.71 -10.65
C HIS A 370 -9.08 -1.30 -10.88
N SER A 371 -8.61 -0.64 -9.83
CA SER A 371 -7.93 0.66 -9.92
C SER A 371 -6.44 0.48 -10.26
N CYS A 372 -5.95 1.31 -11.18
CA CYS A 372 -4.54 1.29 -11.61
C CYS A 372 -3.55 1.45 -10.44
N GLN A 373 -3.90 2.28 -9.45
CA GLN A 373 -3.15 2.39 -8.20
C GLN A 373 -4.10 2.54 -7.01
N ALA A 374 -3.68 2.10 -5.82
CA ALA A 374 -4.41 2.24 -4.55
C ALA A 374 -4.95 3.64 -4.23
N ILE A 375 -4.33 4.71 -4.76
CA ILE A 375 -4.75 6.10 -4.56
C ILE A 375 -5.72 6.57 -5.65
N THR A 376 -5.71 5.99 -6.85
CA THR A 376 -6.43 6.55 -8.01
C THR A 376 -7.95 6.51 -7.91
N TRP A 377 -8.52 5.71 -7.00
CA TRP A 377 -9.98 5.55 -6.80
C TRP A 377 -10.73 6.85 -6.48
N TYR A 378 -10.06 7.86 -5.88
CA TYR A 378 -10.77 9.09 -5.48
C TYR A 378 -11.26 9.90 -6.69
N VAL A 379 -10.59 9.79 -7.85
CA VAL A 379 -10.95 10.52 -9.08
C VAL A 379 -12.31 10.07 -9.63
N PRO A 380 -12.56 8.77 -9.89
CA PRO A 380 -13.87 8.28 -10.29
C PRO A 380 -14.93 8.49 -9.21
N CYS A 381 -14.58 8.31 -7.93
CA CYS A 381 -15.47 8.57 -6.81
C CYS A 381 -15.98 10.03 -6.80
N ASP A 382 -15.08 11.00 -6.96
CA ASP A 382 -15.40 12.43 -7.06
C ASP A 382 -16.28 12.75 -8.28
N TYR A 383 -16.02 12.13 -9.42
CA TYR A 383 -16.84 12.31 -10.61
C TYR A 383 -18.27 11.77 -10.43
N HIS A 384 -18.44 10.58 -9.83
CA HIS A 384 -19.74 10.02 -9.49
C HIS A 384 -20.53 10.90 -8.52
N LEU A 385 -19.86 11.40 -7.47
CA LEU A 385 -20.46 12.35 -6.54
C LEU A 385 -20.88 13.65 -7.24
N THR A 386 -20.14 14.07 -8.26
CA THR A 386 -20.50 15.25 -9.07
C THR A 386 -21.74 15.03 -9.91
N ILE A 387 -21.89 13.85 -10.50
CA ILE A 387 -23.11 13.49 -11.21
C ILE A 387 -24.29 13.57 -10.23
N LEU A 388 -24.16 12.96 -9.05
CA LEU A 388 -25.16 13.02 -7.98
C LEU A 388 -25.50 14.47 -7.56
N GLY A 389 -24.49 15.31 -7.31
CA GLY A 389 -24.67 16.71 -6.95
C GLY A 389 -25.38 17.53 -8.04
N THR A 390 -25.08 17.23 -9.31
CA THR A 390 -25.73 17.88 -10.47
C THR A 390 -27.20 17.43 -10.60
N LEU A 391 -27.51 16.17 -10.32
CA LEU A 391 -28.88 15.66 -10.31
C LEU A 391 -29.71 16.29 -9.19
N ILE A 392 -29.14 16.45 -7.99
CA ILE A 392 -29.80 17.18 -6.88
C ILE A 392 -30.14 18.61 -7.33
N PHE A 393 -29.19 19.29 -7.97
CA PHE A 393 -29.41 20.63 -8.48
C PHE A 393 -30.46 20.70 -9.60
N TYR A 394 -30.52 19.69 -10.48
CA TYR A 394 -31.58 19.58 -11.50
C TYR A 394 -32.98 19.54 -10.87
N PHE A 395 -33.17 18.72 -9.83
CA PHE A 395 -34.45 18.65 -9.13
C PHE A 395 -34.76 19.96 -8.39
N TYR A 396 -33.74 20.59 -7.81
CA TYR A 396 -33.86 21.91 -7.19
C TYR A 396 -34.33 22.98 -8.18
N GLN A 397 -33.80 22.99 -9.42
CA GLN A 397 -34.22 23.91 -10.48
C GLN A 397 -35.68 23.70 -10.87
N LYS A 398 -36.13 22.45 -10.96
CA LYS A 398 -37.54 22.14 -11.26
C LYS A 398 -38.48 22.57 -10.14
N LYS A 399 -38.21 22.14 -8.91
CA LYS A 399 -38.99 22.48 -7.71
C LYS A 399 -38.07 22.49 -6.49
N ARG A 400 -37.96 23.64 -5.81
CA ARG A 400 -37.11 23.80 -4.62
C ARG A 400 -37.36 22.74 -3.55
N GLN A 401 -38.63 22.46 -3.25
CA GLN A 401 -39.01 21.44 -2.27
C GLN A 401 -38.51 20.04 -2.67
N LEU A 402 -38.65 19.67 -3.95
CA LEU A 402 -38.15 18.39 -4.45
C LEU A 402 -36.63 18.30 -4.32
N GLY A 403 -35.90 19.37 -4.64
CA GLY A 403 -34.45 19.42 -4.46
C GLY A 403 -34.02 19.18 -3.01
N TYR A 404 -34.70 19.80 -2.03
CA TYR A 404 -34.43 19.57 -0.62
C TYR A 404 -34.77 18.15 -0.17
N THR A 405 -35.92 17.62 -0.58
CA THR A 405 -36.31 16.24 -0.26
C THR A 405 -35.30 15.24 -0.81
N VAL A 406 -34.87 15.40 -2.07
CA VAL A 406 -33.86 14.54 -2.68
C VAL A 406 -32.52 14.68 -1.97
N PHE A 407 -32.09 15.90 -1.62
CA PHE A 407 -30.85 16.12 -0.87
C PHE A 407 -30.87 15.39 0.48
N VAL A 408 -31.93 15.55 1.27
CA VAL A 408 -32.06 14.88 2.58
C VAL A 408 -32.11 13.37 2.41
N ALA A 409 -32.87 12.86 1.43
CA ALA A 409 -32.95 11.42 1.17
C ALA A 409 -31.57 10.83 0.82
N VAL A 410 -30.83 11.48 -0.08
CA VAL A 410 -29.49 11.04 -0.49
C VAL A 410 -28.49 11.13 0.67
N LEU A 411 -28.58 12.17 1.51
CA LEU A 411 -27.76 12.29 2.72
C LEU A 411 -28.02 11.12 3.68
N LEU A 412 -29.28 10.81 3.97
CA LEU A 412 -29.65 9.68 4.82
C LEU A 412 -29.17 8.35 4.22
N LEU A 413 -29.33 8.15 2.91
CA LEU A 413 -28.82 6.95 2.23
C LEU A 413 -27.29 6.82 2.35
N SER A 414 -26.55 7.93 2.22
CA SER A 414 -25.08 7.93 2.38
C SER A 414 -24.60 7.57 3.79
N MET A 415 -25.47 7.66 4.80
CA MET A 415 -25.20 7.24 6.17
C MET A 415 -25.68 5.81 6.43
N ILE A 416 -26.89 5.48 5.97
CA ILE A 416 -27.54 4.19 6.23
C ILE A 416 -26.84 3.06 5.49
N ILE A 417 -26.46 3.25 4.22
CA ILE A 417 -25.80 2.19 3.43
C ILE A 417 -24.52 1.68 4.12
N PRO A 418 -23.52 2.52 4.47
CA PRO A 418 -22.33 2.03 5.13
C PRO A 418 -22.61 1.48 6.54
N ALA A 419 -23.59 2.01 7.29
CA ALA A 419 -23.99 1.46 8.57
C ALA A 419 -24.56 0.04 8.46
N VAL A 420 -25.49 -0.18 7.52
CA VAL A 420 -26.10 -1.50 7.26
C VAL A 420 -25.06 -2.50 6.78
N LEU A 421 -24.17 -2.10 5.86
CA LEU A 421 -23.09 -2.97 5.39
C LEU A 421 -22.13 -3.34 6.53
N THR A 422 -21.81 -2.41 7.43
CA THR A 422 -20.96 -2.67 8.60
C THR A 422 -21.62 -3.70 9.52
N TYR A 423 -22.91 -3.55 9.78
CA TYR A 423 -23.66 -4.47 10.64
C TYR A 423 -23.82 -5.86 10.03
N TRP A 424 -24.19 -5.96 8.75
CA TRP A 424 -24.42 -7.25 8.10
C TRP A 424 -23.15 -8.05 7.83
N LEU A 425 -22.05 -7.37 7.51
CA LEU A 425 -20.77 -8.01 7.18
C LEU A 425 -19.82 -8.08 8.37
N ASN A 426 -20.27 -7.67 9.57
CA ASN A 426 -19.49 -7.63 10.81
C ASN A 426 -18.13 -6.92 10.64
N PHE A 427 -18.14 -5.75 9.99
CA PHE A 427 -16.93 -4.98 9.80
C PHE A 427 -16.56 -4.16 11.04
N GLN A 428 -15.27 -3.85 11.17
CA GLN A 428 -14.74 -2.99 12.23
C GLN A 428 -15.19 -1.54 12.07
N ALA A 429 -15.37 -0.85 13.20
CA ALA A 429 -15.75 0.57 13.23
C ALA A 429 -14.68 1.49 12.60
N VAL A 430 -13.42 1.08 12.73
CA VAL A 430 -12.25 1.78 12.23
C VAL A 430 -11.60 0.90 11.16
N ILE A 431 -11.58 1.40 9.92
CA ILE A 431 -11.25 0.62 8.72
C ILE A 431 -9.80 0.10 8.75
N LEU A 432 -8.89 0.80 9.43
CA LEU A 432 -7.48 0.44 9.52
C LEU A 432 -7.11 -0.34 10.80
N MET A 433 -8.09 -0.79 11.61
CA MET A 433 -7.79 -1.58 12.82
C MET A 433 -7.11 -2.91 12.51
N ASP A 434 -7.59 -3.59 11.48
CA ASP A 434 -7.04 -4.85 10.99
C ASP A 434 -6.05 -4.59 9.83
N PHE A 435 -5.30 -3.49 9.89
CA PHE A 435 -4.40 -3.12 8.79
C PHE A 435 -3.40 -4.23 8.46
N GLY A 436 -2.92 -4.98 9.46
CA GLY A 436 -2.07 -6.14 9.26
C GLY A 436 -2.72 -7.25 8.43
N LYS A 437 -3.99 -7.58 8.69
CA LYS A 437 -4.74 -8.59 7.89
C LYS A 437 -4.82 -8.21 6.42
N HIS A 438 -4.87 -6.89 6.17
CA HIS A 438 -5.26 -6.36 4.88
C HIS A 438 -4.10 -5.79 4.08
N ILE A 439 -2.95 -5.45 4.68
CA ILE A 439 -1.89 -4.73 3.98
C ILE A 439 -1.30 -5.53 2.81
N MET A 440 -1.11 -6.85 2.99
CA MET A 440 -0.50 -7.72 1.98
C MET A 440 -1.44 -8.00 0.79
N ASN A 441 -2.76 -8.09 1.05
CA ASN A 441 -3.79 -8.39 0.07
C ASN A 441 -4.88 -7.30 0.06
N TYR A 442 -4.45 -6.04 0.10
CA TYR A 442 -5.37 -4.92 0.32
C TYR A 442 -6.36 -4.74 -0.84
N ARG A 443 -5.98 -5.18 -2.05
CA ARG A 443 -6.81 -5.16 -3.26
C ARG A 443 -8.00 -6.10 -3.17
N ASP A 444 -7.82 -7.27 -2.56
CA ASP A 444 -8.86 -8.28 -2.36
C ASP A 444 -9.66 -8.09 -1.07
N THR A 445 -9.25 -7.13 -0.23
CA THR A 445 -9.93 -6.86 1.03
C THR A 445 -11.29 -6.21 0.82
N TRP A 446 -12.32 -6.82 1.39
CA TRP A 446 -13.72 -6.49 1.17
C TRP A 446 -14.07 -5.17 1.86
N GLN A 447 -13.53 -4.92 3.06
CA GLN A 447 -13.72 -3.67 3.80
C GLN A 447 -13.38 -2.43 2.97
N PHE A 448 -12.27 -2.47 2.23
CA PHE A 448 -11.85 -1.34 1.38
C PHE A 448 -12.77 -1.15 0.17
N ASN A 449 -13.21 -2.24 -0.45
CA ASN A 449 -14.02 -2.20 -1.67
C ASN A 449 -15.50 -1.90 -1.40
N TYR A 450 -16.04 -2.19 -0.21
CA TYR A 450 -17.46 -1.97 0.12
C TYR A 450 -17.71 -0.76 1.02
N ILE A 451 -16.75 -0.34 1.87
CA ILE A 451 -16.97 0.73 2.84
C ILE A 451 -16.02 1.91 2.66
N TYR A 452 -14.77 1.68 2.26
CA TYR A 452 -13.79 2.77 2.17
C TYR A 452 -13.88 3.57 0.86
N THR A 453 -13.79 2.89 -0.29
CA THR A 453 -13.68 3.54 -1.63
C THR A 453 -14.99 3.93 -2.31
N PRO A 454 -16.14 3.26 -2.10
CA PRO A 454 -17.35 3.57 -2.85
C PRO A 454 -17.89 4.99 -2.62
N PHE A 455 -18.45 5.56 -3.69
CA PHE A 455 -19.01 6.90 -3.66
C PHE A 455 -20.16 7.06 -2.65
N TYR A 456 -20.95 6.00 -2.40
CA TYR A 456 -22.03 6.06 -1.42
C TYR A 456 -21.52 6.23 0.01
N SER A 457 -20.38 5.62 0.34
CA SER A 457 -19.75 5.75 1.67
C SER A 457 -19.06 7.09 1.86
N ARG A 458 -18.69 7.78 0.77
CA ARG A 458 -18.07 9.11 0.76
C ARG A 458 -19.05 10.23 0.38
N GLY A 459 -20.35 9.90 0.27
CA GLY A 459 -21.38 10.85 -0.13
C GLY A 459 -21.65 11.93 0.92
N SER A 460 -21.62 11.56 2.19
CA SER A 460 -21.90 12.47 3.31
C SER A 460 -21.01 13.73 3.33
N PRO A 461 -19.67 13.67 3.32
CA PRO A 461 -18.83 14.87 3.32
C PRO A 461 -19.03 15.72 2.06
N TYR A 462 -19.21 15.08 0.89
CA TYR A 462 -19.52 15.79 -0.35
C TYR A 462 -20.84 16.57 -0.28
N LEU A 463 -21.88 15.99 0.31
CA LEU A 463 -23.19 16.63 0.50
C LEU A 463 -23.13 17.77 1.53
N VAL A 464 -22.33 17.62 2.59
CA VAL A 464 -21.99 18.74 3.50
C VAL A 464 -21.35 19.88 2.71
N GLY A 465 -20.40 19.55 1.81
CA GLY A 465 -19.82 20.49 0.86
C GLY A 465 -20.87 21.21 0.02
N ILE A 466 -21.81 20.47 -0.57
CA ILE A 466 -22.95 21.05 -1.33
C ILE A 466 -23.74 22.04 -0.48
N ALA A 467 -24.11 21.66 0.75
CA ALA A 467 -24.85 22.53 1.66
C ALA A 467 -24.06 23.81 1.97
N MET A 468 -22.76 23.70 2.25
CA MET A 468 -21.88 24.86 2.42
C MET A 468 -21.82 25.72 1.14
N GLY A 469 -21.79 25.12 -0.04
CA GLY A 469 -21.76 25.83 -1.31
C GLY A 469 -23.04 26.62 -1.55
N TYR A 470 -24.18 26.01 -1.23
CA TYR A 470 -25.50 26.63 -1.26
C TYR A 470 -25.61 27.82 -0.30
N LEU A 471 -25.23 27.64 0.98
CA LEU A 471 -25.25 28.71 1.97
C LEU A 471 -24.33 29.87 1.57
N THR A 472 -23.12 29.57 1.13
CA THR A 472 -22.14 30.62 0.79
C THR A 472 -22.46 31.38 -0.50
N THR A 473 -23.32 30.86 -1.38
CA THR A 473 -23.82 31.58 -2.55
C THR A 473 -25.02 32.46 -2.24
N ILE A 474 -25.94 31.99 -1.38
CA ILE A 474 -27.12 32.76 -0.97
C ILE A 474 -26.75 33.93 -0.08
N TYR A 475 -25.97 33.67 0.97
CA TYR A 475 -25.66 34.70 1.97
C TYR A 475 -24.52 35.63 1.54
N LYS A 476 -23.79 35.33 0.46
CA LYS A 476 -22.66 36.13 -0.06
C LYS A 476 -21.79 36.73 1.08
N PRO A 477 -20.95 35.93 1.75
CA PRO A 477 -20.24 36.35 2.96
C PRO A 477 -19.29 37.55 2.80
N ALA A 478 -18.96 37.94 1.56
CA ALA A 478 -18.24 39.17 1.25
C ALA A 478 -19.07 40.44 1.48
N ASP A 479 -20.38 40.39 1.19
CA ASP A 479 -21.31 41.52 1.33
C ASP A 479 -21.98 41.52 2.72
N TYR A 480 -22.11 40.34 3.35
CA TYR A 480 -22.85 40.12 4.59
C TYR A 480 -21.99 39.58 5.75
N ARG A 481 -20.74 40.04 5.88
CA ARG A 481 -19.83 39.69 6.99
C ARG A 481 -20.38 39.98 8.41
N LYS A 482 -21.58 40.57 8.51
CA LYS A 482 -22.32 40.91 9.74
C LYS A 482 -23.50 39.96 10.06
N CYS A 483 -23.87 38.99 9.21
CA CYS A 483 -24.98 38.07 9.50
C CYS A 483 -24.66 37.05 10.61
N VAL A 484 -23.40 36.62 10.71
CA VAL A 484 -22.94 35.73 11.78
C VAL A 484 -21.89 36.48 12.61
N PRO A 485 -22.17 36.79 13.88
CA PRO A 485 -21.20 37.46 14.75
C PRO A 485 -19.93 36.63 14.88
N LYS A 486 -18.77 37.31 14.97
CA LYS A 486 -17.45 36.66 15.13
C LYS A 486 -17.43 35.65 16.29
N THR A 487 -18.14 35.95 17.38
CA THR A 487 -18.29 35.06 18.54
C THR A 487 -18.92 33.72 18.17
N TRP A 488 -20.03 33.73 17.42
CA TRP A 488 -20.68 32.50 16.96
C TRP A 488 -19.82 31.71 15.99
N SER A 489 -19.06 32.38 15.12
CA SER A 489 -18.09 31.70 14.25
C SER A 489 -16.97 31.02 15.05
N ILE A 490 -16.45 31.67 16.10
CA ILE A 490 -15.43 31.09 16.99
C ILE A 490 -16.01 29.90 17.74
N ILE A 491 -17.21 30.02 18.32
CA ILE A 491 -17.88 28.94 19.04
C ILE A 491 -18.14 27.76 18.09
N ALA A 492 -18.67 28.00 16.89
CA ALA A 492 -18.90 26.95 15.89
C ALA A 492 -17.60 26.25 15.48
N THR A 493 -16.52 27.02 15.30
CA THR A 493 -15.19 26.45 14.97
C THR A 493 -14.67 25.61 16.13
N ALA A 494 -14.74 26.11 17.37
CA ALA A 494 -14.32 25.36 18.56
C ALA A 494 -15.13 24.06 18.72
N MET A 495 -16.45 24.11 18.54
CA MET A 495 -17.31 22.92 18.57
C MET A 495 -16.93 21.91 17.47
N SER A 496 -16.64 22.36 16.25
CA SER A 496 -16.20 21.47 15.16
C SER A 496 -14.84 20.82 15.45
N VAL A 497 -13.90 21.55 16.05
CA VAL A 497 -12.60 21.00 16.45
C VAL A 497 -12.79 19.98 17.58
N CYS A 498 -13.62 20.27 18.58
CA CYS A 498 -13.94 19.31 19.63
C CYS A 498 -14.64 18.06 19.09
N ALA A 499 -15.58 18.20 18.15
CA ALA A 499 -16.26 17.08 17.51
C ALA A 499 -15.29 16.21 16.69
N MET A 500 -14.35 16.82 15.96
CA MET A 500 -13.29 16.13 15.23
C MET A 500 -12.38 15.37 16.21
N LEU A 501 -11.89 16.02 17.27
CA LEU A 501 -11.03 15.37 18.28
C LEU A 501 -11.76 14.22 18.98
N PHE A 502 -13.04 14.39 19.27
CA PHE A 502 -13.89 13.35 19.83
C PHE A 502 -14.04 12.17 18.88
N THR A 503 -14.32 12.41 17.60
CA THR A 503 -14.44 11.36 16.57
C THR A 503 -13.13 10.58 16.41
N LEU A 504 -11.98 11.26 16.44
CA LEU A 504 -10.67 10.62 16.40
C LEU A 504 -10.41 9.77 17.66
N SER A 505 -10.86 10.23 18.83
CA SER A 505 -10.65 9.55 20.12
C SER A 505 -11.63 8.40 20.36
N ILE A 506 -12.80 8.39 19.71
CA ILE A 506 -13.77 7.29 19.81
C ILE A 506 -13.15 5.96 19.36
N ALA A 507 -12.25 5.97 18.37
CA ALA A 507 -11.51 4.77 17.97
C ALA A 507 -10.87 4.07 19.17
N TYR A 508 -10.13 4.83 19.98
CA TYR A 508 -9.47 4.33 21.16
C TYR A 508 -10.47 3.73 22.16
N ILE A 509 -11.61 4.39 22.37
CA ILE A 509 -12.66 3.92 23.29
C ILE A 509 -13.27 2.61 22.79
N ILE A 510 -13.56 2.49 21.49
CA ILE A 510 -14.12 1.28 20.88
C ILE A 510 -13.12 0.11 21.02
N VAL A 511 -11.83 0.36 20.82
CA VAL A 511 -10.78 -0.66 21.02
C VAL A 511 -10.76 -1.14 22.47
N CYS A 512 -10.82 -0.24 23.45
CA CYS A 512 -10.78 -0.62 24.87
C CYS A 512 -12.04 -1.36 25.34
N ARG A 513 -13.22 -1.08 24.76
CA ARG A 513 -14.50 -1.69 25.18
C ARG A 513 -14.81 -3.03 24.52
N GLY A 514 -14.10 -3.37 23.45
CA GLY A 514 -14.38 -4.55 22.64
C GLY A 514 -15.38 -4.28 21.53
N TYR A 515 -15.45 -5.19 20.57
CA TYR A 515 -16.26 -5.04 19.36
C TYR A 515 -17.77 -5.21 19.65
N ASP A 516 -18.55 -4.17 19.39
CA ASP A 516 -20.01 -4.22 19.32
C ASP A 516 -20.48 -3.87 17.89
N PRO A 517 -21.24 -4.77 17.22
CA PRO A 517 -21.69 -4.55 15.84
C PRO A 517 -22.57 -3.31 15.65
N LEU A 518 -23.39 -2.96 16.65
CA LEU A 518 -24.33 -1.83 16.55
C LEU A 518 -23.59 -0.51 16.73
N GLU A 519 -22.70 -0.43 17.72
CA GLU A 519 -21.81 0.72 17.92
C GLU A 519 -20.96 0.98 16.68
N ALA A 520 -20.36 -0.07 16.10
CA ALA A 520 -19.59 0.04 14.87
C ALA A 520 -20.42 0.57 13.70
N ALA A 521 -21.64 0.06 13.51
CA ALA A 521 -22.54 0.50 12.44
C ALA A 521 -22.95 1.97 12.58
N ILE A 522 -23.33 2.39 13.79
CA ILE A 522 -23.72 3.78 14.07
C ILE A 522 -22.52 4.72 13.85
N PHE A 523 -21.35 4.33 14.35
CA PHE A 523 -20.15 5.13 14.21
C PHE A 523 -19.73 5.28 12.74
N VAL A 524 -19.65 4.18 11.98
CA VAL A 524 -19.28 4.22 10.55
C VAL A 524 -20.26 5.06 9.73
N GLY A 525 -21.57 4.99 10.03
CA GLY A 525 -22.59 5.79 9.36
C GLY A 525 -22.54 7.29 9.67
N THR A 526 -21.98 7.69 10.81
CA THR A 526 -22.04 9.08 11.32
C THR A 526 -20.70 9.81 11.32
N LYS A 527 -19.58 9.11 11.47
CA LYS A 527 -18.21 9.66 11.64
C LYS A 527 -17.74 10.61 10.53
N ARG A 528 -18.38 10.59 9.36
CA ARG A 528 -18.01 11.43 8.20
C ARG A 528 -18.80 12.75 8.13
N ILE A 529 -19.76 12.95 9.04
CA ILE A 529 -20.58 14.17 9.14
C ILE A 529 -20.19 14.98 10.38
N LEU A 530 -19.97 14.28 11.50
CA LEU A 530 -19.39 14.84 12.73
C LEU A 530 -17.96 15.31 12.48
#